data_AF-A0A354EQ18-F1
#
_entry.id   AF-A0A354EQ18-F1
#
_cell.length_a   1.000
_cell.length_b   1.000
_cell.length_c   1.000
_cell.angle_alpha   90.00
_cell.angle_beta   90.00
_cell.angle_gamma   90.00
#
_symmetry.space_group_name_H-M   'P 1'
#
loop_
_entity.id
_entity.type
_entity.pdbx_description
1 polymer ?
#
loop_
_entity_poly.entity_id
_entity_poly.type
_entity_poly.pdbx_seq_one_letter_code
_entity_poly.pdbx_strand_id
1 'polypeptide(L)'
;MTSTEPSARIPRWYNYWGWGSGDMLGAGAQAVITGWLFYFFTTFCDLTPVQAGLILGLPRLLEAITCPLIGYVSDNLRHTWIGRTVGRRKIFLLITIPLLPSFALIFISGQTFVYYLTAFIFFELLYTMFLIPWETLAAEMTKDYKEKAKFAGARMLMAQSSAILASYLPTLIINNFGGRDSAQTFLIMATIFGLLFSAVVILVVIFTWERPFTDAEKAVKAEPPSLRKALLIPVNMFRDLFSTLRIRAFRQHLSIYLGGYISQDIFNTAFPIFVATVMLGATVMISQMMTAMYVAQLISVMVAIHLVIRIGPVIAYRIAAGFFTAALMLLLIFYFVRPTVGGQDLFALVNPGSGGFNLGEQILPDRKS
;
A
#
# COMPACT_ATOMS: atom_id res chain seq x y z
N MET A 1 -4.79 -19.38 -43.89
CA MET A 1 -5.52 -18.41 -43.05
C MET A 1 -4.52 -17.73 -42.13
N THR A 2 -4.06 -16.54 -42.50
CA THR A 2 -3.15 -15.72 -41.68
C THR A 2 -3.97 -15.06 -40.58
N SER A 3 -3.88 -15.59 -39.35
CA SER A 3 -4.45 -14.95 -38.17
C SER A 3 -3.77 -13.59 -37.98
N THR A 4 -4.43 -12.51 -38.40
CA THR A 4 -4.00 -11.15 -38.09
C THR A 4 -4.19 -10.94 -36.59
N GLU A 5 -3.15 -11.16 -35.78
CA GLU A 5 -3.19 -10.75 -34.38
C GLU A 5 -3.51 -9.24 -34.34
N PRO A 6 -4.48 -8.81 -33.52
CA PRO A 6 -4.77 -7.38 -33.38
C PRO A 6 -3.49 -6.64 -33.00
N SER A 7 -3.18 -5.54 -33.68
CA SER A 7 -1.97 -4.77 -33.41
C SER A 7 -1.92 -4.37 -31.93
N ALA A 8 -0.80 -4.68 -31.27
CA ALA A 8 -0.62 -4.39 -29.86
C ALA A 8 -0.69 -2.88 -29.62
N ARG A 9 -1.64 -2.44 -28.79
CA ARG A 9 -1.77 -1.02 -28.41
C ARG A 9 -0.53 -0.61 -27.63
N ILE A 10 0.10 0.49 -28.03
CA ILE A 10 1.29 1.04 -27.36
C ILE A 10 0.83 2.00 -26.25
N PRO A 11 1.24 1.80 -24.99
CA PRO A 11 0.86 2.72 -23.93
C PRO A 11 1.50 4.11 -24.10
N ARG A 12 0.71 5.16 -23.81
CA ARG A 12 1.13 6.56 -23.83
C ARG A 12 1.21 7.09 -22.40
N TRP A 13 1.74 8.31 -22.23
CA TRP A 13 1.95 8.94 -20.92
C TRP A 13 0.69 8.92 -20.02
N TYR A 14 -0.48 9.23 -20.59
CA TYR A 14 -1.74 9.25 -19.84
C TYR A 14 -2.20 7.85 -19.39
N ASN A 15 -1.77 6.77 -20.05
CA ASN A 15 -2.08 5.42 -19.61
C ASN A 15 -1.27 5.05 -18.35
N TYR A 16 0.00 5.49 -18.27
CA TYR A 16 0.82 5.27 -17.07
C TYR A 16 0.20 5.97 -15.86
N TRP A 17 -0.19 7.24 -16.02
CA TRP A 17 -0.82 8.00 -14.94
C TRP A 17 -2.26 7.55 -14.66
N GLY A 18 -3.02 7.15 -15.67
CA GLY A 18 -4.38 6.64 -15.50
C GLY A 18 -4.42 5.27 -14.82
N TRP A 19 -3.43 4.40 -15.05
CA TRP A 19 -3.29 3.16 -14.26
C TRP A 19 -2.71 3.47 -12.88
N GLY A 20 -1.65 4.27 -12.80
CA GLY A 20 -0.96 4.61 -11.56
C GLY A 20 -1.84 5.37 -10.57
N SER A 21 -2.83 6.15 -11.05
CA SER A 21 -3.82 6.84 -10.21
C SER A 21 -4.54 5.87 -9.28
N GLY A 22 -4.76 4.62 -9.71
CA GLY A 22 -5.40 3.57 -8.92
C GLY A 22 -4.75 3.30 -7.55
N ASP A 23 -3.46 3.60 -7.40
CA ASP A 23 -2.76 3.45 -6.12
C ASP A 23 -3.18 4.51 -5.09
N MET A 24 -3.95 5.53 -5.47
CA MET A 24 -4.65 6.41 -4.52
C MET A 24 -5.59 5.60 -3.61
N LEU A 25 -6.26 4.59 -4.16
CA LEU A 25 -7.06 3.66 -3.36
C LEU A 25 -6.14 2.70 -2.59
N GLY A 26 -5.01 2.28 -3.20
CA GLY A 26 -3.93 1.51 -2.56
C GLY A 26 -3.31 2.20 -1.35
N ALA A 27 -2.33 3.06 -1.59
CA ALA A 27 -1.58 3.75 -0.55
C ALA A 27 -2.38 4.85 0.17
N GLY A 28 -3.26 5.56 -0.54
CA GLY A 28 -4.02 6.67 0.05
C GLY A 28 -5.03 6.19 1.10
N ALA A 29 -5.83 5.17 0.79
CA ALA A 29 -6.74 4.59 1.79
C ALA A 29 -5.98 3.98 2.97
N GLN A 30 -4.88 3.24 2.71
CA GLN A 30 -4.05 2.66 3.77
C GLN A 30 -3.40 3.74 4.65
N ALA A 31 -2.99 4.88 4.09
CA ALA A 31 -2.47 6.01 4.86
C ALA A 31 -3.53 6.59 5.80
N VAL A 32 -4.78 6.74 5.33
CA VAL A 32 -5.89 7.19 6.20
C VAL A 32 -6.19 6.17 7.30
N ILE A 33 -6.27 4.89 6.94
CA ILE A 33 -6.55 3.79 7.87
C ILE A 33 -5.47 3.72 8.96
N THR A 34 -4.20 3.68 8.56
CA THR A 34 -3.06 3.53 9.48
C THR A 34 -2.85 4.79 10.32
N GLY A 35 -3.06 5.97 9.73
CA GLY A 35 -2.83 7.24 10.41
C GLY A 35 -3.92 7.64 11.39
N TRP A 36 -5.18 7.34 11.08
CA TRP A 36 -6.32 7.98 11.78
C TRP A 36 -7.35 7.01 12.35
N LEU A 37 -7.49 5.80 11.81
CA LEU A 37 -8.66 4.97 12.13
C LEU A 37 -8.64 4.44 13.57
N PHE A 38 -7.47 4.04 14.06
CA PHE A 38 -7.32 3.63 15.46
C PHE A 38 -7.66 4.78 16.42
N TYR A 39 -7.10 5.98 16.18
CA TYR A 39 -7.39 7.18 16.95
C TYR A 39 -8.89 7.50 16.92
N PHE A 40 -9.52 7.42 15.75
CA PHE A 40 -10.93 7.70 15.61
C PHE A 40 -11.80 6.76 16.46
N PHE A 41 -11.48 5.46 16.46
CA PHE A 41 -12.18 4.47 17.27
C PHE A 41 -12.02 4.67 18.77
N THR A 42 -10.80 4.95 19.25
CA THR A 42 -10.54 5.09 20.68
C THR A 42 -10.98 6.44 21.24
N THR A 43 -11.02 7.49 20.41
CA THR A 43 -11.28 8.86 20.87
C THR A 43 -12.73 9.29 20.64
N PHE A 44 -13.37 8.88 19.54
CA PHE A 44 -14.71 9.36 19.17
C PHE A 44 -15.80 8.29 19.15
N CYS A 45 -15.43 7.01 19.28
CA CYS A 45 -16.37 5.90 19.20
C CYS A 45 -16.47 5.08 20.50
N ASP A 46 -15.81 5.54 21.56
CA ASP A 46 -15.76 4.87 22.88
C ASP A 46 -15.35 3.39 22.81
N LEU A 47 -14.59 3.00 21.78
CA LEU A 47 -14.10 1.65 21.64
C LEU A 47 -12.83 1.45 22.46
N THR A 48 -12.73 0.30 23.11
CA THR A 48 -11.47 -0.09 23.77
C THR A 48 -10.35 -0.28 22.74
N PRO A 49 -9.08 -0.08 23.13
CA PRO A 49 -7.93 -0.37 22.25
C PRO A 49 -7.93 -1.79 21.68
N VAL A 50 -8.42 -2.77 22.45
CA VAL A 50 -8.56 -4.17 22.01
C VAL A 50 -9.59 -4.29 20.89
N GLN A 51 -10.75 -3.66 21.04
CA GLN A 51 -11.78 -3.65 20.01
C GLN A 51 -11.30 -2.95 18.73
N ALA A 52 -10.66 -1.80 18.84
CA ALA A 52 -10.08 -1.08 17.71
C ALA A 52 -9.03 -1.94 16.98
N GLY A 53 -8.13 -2.60 17.74
CA GLY A 53 -7.15 -3.53 17.18
C GLY A 53 -7.78 -4.73 16.48
N LEU A 54 -8.86 -5.30 17.02
CA LEU A 54 -9.60 -6.39 16.38
C LEU A 54 -10.27 -5.96 15.08
N ILE A 55 -10.87 -4.76 15.03
CA ILE A 55 -11.47 -4.23 13.80
C ILE A 55 -10.39 -4.08 12.72
N LEU A 56 -9.20 -3.58 13.05
CA LEU A 56 -8.10 -3.43 12.09
C LEU A 56 -7.44 -4.78 11.71
N GLY A 57 -7.45 -5.76 12.61
CA GLY A 57 -6.73 -7.03 12.44
C GLY A 57 -7.54 -8.14 11.77
N LEU A 58 -8.81 -8.35 12.17
CA LEU A 58 -9.62 -9.46 11.67
C LEU A 58 -9.84 -9.47 10.15
N PRO A 59 -10.08 -8.32 9.47
CA PRO A 59 -10.21 -8.28 8.02
C PRO A 59 -8.97 -8.81 7.29
N ARG A 60 -7.77 -8.65 7.86
CA ARG A 60 -6.53 -9.18 7.26
C ARG A 60 -6.55 -10.71 7.16
N LEU A 61 -7.20 -11.39 8.11
CA LEU A 61 -7.38 -12.84 8.07
C LEU A 61 -8.37 -13.25 6.97
N LEU A 62 -9.41 -12.43 6.73
CA LEU A 62 -10.34 -12.64 5.64
C LEU A 62 -9.67 -12.41 4.28
N GLU A 63 -8.81 -11.40 4.16
CA GLU A 63 -8.03 -11.10 2.95
C GLU A 63 -7.16 -12.28 2.50
N ALA A 64 -6.60 -13.05 3.45
CA ALA A 64 -5.85 -14.26 3.14
C ALA A 64 -6.66 -15.29 2.31
N ILE A 65 -8.00 -15.24 2.40
CA ILE A 65 -8.93 -16.11 1.66
C ILE A 65 -9.52 -15.37 0.46
N THR A 66 -9.96 -14.12 0.63
CA THR A 66 -10.66 -13.37 -0.42
C THR A 66 -9.72 -12.96 -1.56
N CYS A 67 -8.45 -12.65 -1.30
CA CYS A 67 -7.49 -12.26 -2.33
C CYS A 67 -7.31 -13.35 -3.40
N PRO A 68 -6.94 -14.61 -3.04
CA PRO A 68 -6.89 -15.69 -4.02
C PRO A 68 -8.24 -15.95 -4.71
N LEU A 69 -9.35 -15.90 -3.96
CA LEU A 69 -10.69 -16.17 -4.49
C LEU A 69 -11.07 -15.17 -5.58
N ILE A 70 -10.88 -13.87 -5.33
CA ILE A 70 -11.14 -12.80 -6.30
C ILE A 70 -10.25 -12.96 -7.52
N GLY A 71 -8.97 -13.29 -7.33
CA GLY A 71 -8.04 -13.61 -8.42
C GLY A 71 -8.56 -14.75 -9.31
N TYR A 72 -8.95 -15.87 -8.70
CA TYR A 72 -9.51 -17.03 -9.41
C TYR A 72 -10.80 -16.70 -10.16
N VAL A 73 -11.75 -16.02 -9.50
CA VAL A 73 -13.02 -15.62 -10.14
C VAL A 73 -12.74 -14.70 -11.31
N SER A 74 -11.86 -13.70 -11.13
CA SER A 74 -11.51 -12.75 -12.18
C SER A 74 -10.82 -13.43 -13.37
N ASP A 75 -9.95 -14.41 -13.16
CA ASP A 75 -9.32 -15.18 -14.23
C ASP A 75 -10.35 -16.01 -15.00
N ASN A 76 -11.28 -16.65 -14.30
CA ASN A 76 -12.25 -17.57 -14.90
C ASN A 76 -13.42 -16.86 -15.60
N LEU A 77 -13.68 -15.58 -15.29
CA LEU A 77 -14.72 -14.78 -15.96
C LEU A 77 -14.50 -14.64 -17.48
N ARG A 78 -13.30 -14.91 -17.99
CA ARG A 78 -13.00 -14.95 -19.44
C ARG A 78 -13.91 -15.86 -20.26
N HIS A 79 -14.50 -16.88 -19.64
CA HIS A 79 -15.40 -17.83 -20.32
C HIS A 79 -16.86 -17.38 -20.34
N THR A 80 -17.21 -16.32 -19.60
CA THR A 80 -18.57 -15.79 -19.49
C THR A 80 -18.85 -14.71 -20.53
N TRP A 81 -20.12 -14.50 -20.88
CA TRP A 81 -20.52 -13.40 -21.78
C TRP A 81 -20.08 -12.03 -21.23
N ILE A 82 -20.26 -11.82 -19.93
CA ILE A 82 -19.93 -10.55 -19.29
C ILE A 82 -18.42 -10.28 -19.35
N GLY A 83 -17.59 -11.26 -19.00
CA GLY A 83 -16.13 -11.11 -19.10
C GLY A 83 -15.61 -10.92 -20.52
N ARG A 84 -16.35 -11.38 -21.54
CA ARG A 84 -16.02 -11.15 -22.96
C ARG A 84 -16.46 -9.78 -23.48
N THR A 85 -17.56 -9.24 -22.96
CA THR A 85 -18.12 -7.95 -23.40
C THR A 85 -17.53 -6.78 -22.62
N VAL A 86 -17.50 -6.86 -21.29
CA VAL A 86 -17.07 -5.79 -20.39
C VAL A 86 -15.56 -5.88 -20.08
N GLY A 87 -15.03 -7.10 -20.03
CA GLY A 87 -13.67 -7.39 -19.58
C GLY A 87 -13.67 -8.17 -18.26
N ARG A 88 -12.74 -9.11 -18.11
CA ARG A 88 -12.63 -10.00 -16.94
C ARG A 88 -12.12 -9.28 -15.69
N ARG A 89 -11.37 -8.19 -15.86
CA ARG A 89 -10.84 -7.34 -14.78
C ARG A 89 -11.73 -6.12 -14.58
N LYS A 90 -12.10 -5.44 -15.67
CA LYS A 90 -12.86 -4.18 -15.65
C LYS A 90 -14.21 -4.30 -14.97
N ILE A 91 -14.86 -5.44 -15.02
CA ILE A 91 -16.13 -5.64 -14.31
C ILE A 91 -16.01 -5.39 -12.80
N PHE A 92 -14.94 -5.87 -12.16
CA PHE A 92 -14.76 -5.66 -10.72
C PHE A 92 -14.56 -4.18 -10.42
N LEU A 93 -13.74 -3.50 -11.22
CA LEU A 93 -13.52 -2.06 -11.10
C LEU A 93 -14.87 -1.31 -11.22
N LEU A 94 -15.67 -1.64 -12.24
CA LEU A 94 -16.99 -1.03 -12.45
C LEU A 94 -17.95 -1.25 -11.28
N ILE A 95 -17.97 -2.45 -10.68
CA ILE A 95 -18.79 -2.76 -9.51
C ILE A 95 -18.33 -1.95 -8.29
N THR A 96 -17.02 -1.75 -8.12
CA THR A 96 -16.49 -1.00 -6.97
C THR A 96 -16.79 0.50 -7.05
N ILE A 97 -16.88 1.11 -8.23
CA ILE A 97 -17.10 2.56 -8.41
C ILE A 97 -18.24 3.12 -7.53
N PRO A 98 -19.49 2.61 -7.60
CA PRO A 98 -20.60 3.15 -6.80
C PRO A 98 -20.53 2.76 -5.32
N LEU A 99 -19.69 1.78 -4.95
CA LEU A 99 -19.62 1.24 -3.60
C LEU A 99 -18.50 1.89 -2.77
N LEU A 100 -17.45 2.42 -3.40
CA LEU A 100 -16.32 3.08 -2.71
C LEU A 100 -16.68 4.26 -1.80
N PRO A 101 -17.77 5.04 -2.01
CA PRO A 101 -18.22 6.03 -1.04
C PRO A 101 -18.60 5.45 0.33
N SER A 102 -18.79 4.12 0.43
CA SER A 102 -18.96 3.42 1.72
C SER A 102 -17.79 3.58 2.67
N PHE A 103 -16.62 4.04 2.21
CA PHE A 103 -15.50 4.43 3.08
C PHE A 103 -15.93 5.40 4.19
N ALA A 104 -16.88 6.30 3.89
CA ALA A 104 -17.44 7.24 4.87
C ALA A 104 -18.18 6.55 6.02
N LEU A 105 -18.76 5.36 5.80
CA LEU A 105 -19.50 4.62 6.84
C LEU A 105 -18.61 4.24 8.02
N ILE A 106 -17.31 4.02 7.77
CA ILE A 106 -16.33 3.69 8.81
C ILE A 106 -16.18 4.84 9.82
N PHE A 107 -16.40 6.08 9.38
CA PHE A 107 -16.18 7.31 10.17
C PHE A 107 -17.46 7.93 10.72
N ILE A 108 -18.54 7.14 10.82
CA ILE A 108 -19.75 7.56 11.53
C ILE A 108 -19.56 7.25 13.02
N SER A 109 -19.52 8.27 13.88
CA SER A 109 -19.33 8.09 15.33
C SER A 109 -20.57 7.56 16.04
N GLY A 110 -20.38 7.05 17.27
CA GLY A 110 -21.46 6.58 18.14
C GLY A 110 -22.09 5.24 17.74
N GLN A 111 -21.38 4.43 16.95
CA GLN A 111 -21.87 3.11 16.52
C GLN A 111 -21.29 1.97 17.35
N THR A 112 -21.82 0.77 17.17
CA THR A 112 -21.37 -0.42 17.90
C THR A 112 -20.11 -1.03 17.30
N PHE A 113 -19.38 -1.84 18.09
CA PHE A 113 -18.27 -2.65 17.59
C PHE A 113 -18.62 -3.48 16.34
N VAL A 114 -19.80 -4.12 16.33
CA VAL A 114 -20.26 -4.96 15.22
C VAL A 114 -20.47 -4.14 13.95
N TYR A 115 -21.00 -2.91 14.09
CA TYR A 115 -21.14 -1.99 12.98
C TYR A 115 -19.78 -1.67 12.36
N TYR A 116 -18.80 -1.23 13.17
CA TYR A 116 -17.48 -0.88 12.66
C TYR A 116 -16.74 -2.06 12.05
N LEU A 117 -16.82 -3.24 12.67
CA LEU A 117 -16.24 -4.46 12.13
C LEU A 117 -16.85 -4.79 10.76
N THR A 118 -18.18 -4.72 10.64
CA THR A 118 -18.87 -5.06 9.38
C THR A 118 -18.61 -4.02 8.29
N ALA A 119 -18.67 -2.72 8.62
CA ALA A 119 -18.40 -1.63 7.69
C ALA A 119 -16.95 -1.70 7.16
N PHE A 120 -16.00 -2.00 8.05
CA PHE A 120 -14.59 -2.10 7.68
C PHE A 120 -14.30 -3.37 6.86
N ILE A 121 -14.87 -4.53 7.22
CA ILE A 121 -14.80 -5.76 6.38
C ILE A 121 -15.39 -5.51 5.00
N PHE A 122 -16.55 -4.84 4.93
CA PHE A 122 -17.19 -4.50 3.66
C PHE A 122 -16.28 -3.65 2.79
N PHE A 123 -15.70 -2.57 3.34
CA PHE A 123 -14.78 -1.73 2.59
C PHE A 123 -13.51 -2.48 2.16
N GLU A 124 -12.91 -3.29 3.04
CA GLU A 124 -11.72 -4.11 2.70
C GLU A 124 -12.03 -5.12 1.58
N LEU A 125 -13.25 -5.65 1.51
CA LEU A 125 -13.69 -6.48 0.39
C LEU A 125 -13.77 -5.68 -0.92
N LEU A 126 -14.33 -4.46 -0.90
CA LEU A 126 -14.35 -3.57 -2.07
C LEU A 126 -12.94 -3.20 -2.53
N TYR A 127 -12.08 -2.86 -1.56
CA TYR A 127 -10.67 -2.56 -1.76
C TYR A 127 -9.97 -3.73 -2.46
N THR A 128 -10.15 -4.96 -1.95
CA THR A 128 -9.57 -6.17 -2.55
C THR A 128 -10.12 -6.44 -3.96
N MET A 129 -11.43 -6.27 -4.17
CA MET A 129 -12.07 -6.43 -5.48
C MET A 129 -11.53 -5.45 -6.52
N PHE A 130 -11.12 -4.27 -6.10
CA PHE A 130 -10.42 -3.33 -6.97
C PHE A 130 -8.95 -3.71 -7.17
N LEU A 131 -8.21 -3.90 -6.07
CA LEU A 131 -6.75 -3.99 -6.05
C LEU A 131 -6.25 -5.18 -6.88
N ILE A 132 -6.83 -6.37 -6.68
CA ILE A 132 -6.35 -7.60 -7.33
C ILE A 132 -6.46 -7.51 -8.86
N PRO A 133 -7.63 -7.20 -9.46
CA PRO A 133 -7.72 -7.03 -10.91
C PRO A 133 -6.91 -5.85 -11.44
N TRP A 134 -6.86 -4.73 -10.70
CA TRP A 134 -6.12 -3.53 -11.11
C TRP A 134 -4.62 -3.79 -11.26
N GLU A 135 -3.99 -4.50 -10.32
CA GLU A 135 -2.56 -4.81 -10.38
C GLU A 135 -2.20 -5.64 -11.62
N THR A 136 -3.10 -6.53 -12.04
CA THR A 136 -2.86 -7.39 -13.21
C THR A 136 -2.93 -6.63 -14.54
N LEU A 137 -3.63 -5.49 -14.62
CA LEU A 137 -3.87 -4.76 -15.86
C LEU A 137 -2.57 -4.29 -16.53
N ALA A 138 -1.56 -3.84 -15.77
CA ALA A 138 -0.29 -3.42 -16.35
C ALA A 138 0.41 -4.57 -17.11
N ALA A 139 0.30 -5.81 -16.61
CA ALA A 139 0.82 -6.99 -17.28
C ALA A 139 0.02 -7.39 -18.53
N GLU A 140 -1.25 -6.99 -18.62
CA GLU A 140 -2.10 -7.21 -19.80
C GLU A 140 -1.89 -6.14 -20.89
N MET A 141 -1.57 -4.91 -20.50
CA MET A 141 -1.39 -3.79 -21.44
C MET A 141 -0.05 -3.84 -22.18
N THR A 142 1.00 -4.42 -21.58
CA THR A 142 2.33 -4.48 -22.21
C THR A 142 3.15 -5.69 -21.76
N LYS A 143 3.93 -6.23 -22.71
CA LYS A 143 4.95 -7.27 -22.45
C LYS A 143 6.35 -6.67 -22.30
N ASP A 144 6.56 -5.41 -22.71
CA ASP A 144 7.86 -4.74 -22.61
C ASP A 144 8.17 -4.38 -21.16
N TYR A 145 9.34 -4.82 -20.71
CA TYR A 145 9.88 -4.50 -19.41
C TYR A 145 9.98 -3.00 -19.14
N LYS A 146 10.43 -2.20 -20.13
CA LYS A 146 10.60 -0.75 -19.95
C LYS A 146 9.27 -0.06 -19.68
N GLU A 147 8.22 -0.47 -20.37
CA GLU A 147 6.89 0.10 -20.14
C GLU A 147 6.27 -0.37 -18.82
N LYS A 148 6.51 -1.61 -18.39
CA LYS A 148 6.16 -2.07 -17.04
C LYS A 148 6.84 -1.25 -15.95
N ALA A 149 8.12 -0.91 -16.13
CA ALA A 149 8.86 -0.06 -15.19
C ALA A 149 8.26 1.36 -15.11
N LYS A 150 7.78 1.93 -16.22
CA LYS A 150 7.07 3.23 -16.20
C LYS A 150 5.73 3.16 -15.49
N PHE A 151 4.95 2.09 -15.69
CA PHE A 151 3.72 1.85 -14.91
C PHE A 151 4.02 1.79 -13.42
N ALA A 152 4.98 0.95 -13.01
CA ALA A 152 5.39 0.83 -11.61
C ALA A 152 5.86 2.16 -11.03
N GLY A 153 6.62 2.96 -11.80
CA GLY A 153 7.05 4.29 -11.39
C GLY A 153 5.89 5.28 -11.20
N ALA A 154 4.94 5.33 -12.14
CA ALA A 154 3.75 6.18 -12.03
C ALA A 154 2.87 5.79 -10.83
N ARG A 155 2.71 4.48 -10.57
CA ARG A 155 2.07 3.95 -9.36
C ARG A 155 2.74 4.47 -8.10
N MET A 156 4.07 4.30 -7.97
CA MET A 156 4.79 4.74 -6.78
C MET A 156 4.71 6.25 -6.54
N LEU A 157 4.79 7.07 -7.59
CA LEU A 157 4.65 8.53 -7.45
C LEU A 157 3.24 8.91 -7.00
N MET A 158 2.21 8.25 -7.52
CA MET A 158 0.84 8.45 -7.05
C MET A 158 0.68 7.99 -5.60
N ALA A 159 1.28 6.85 -5.22
CA ALA A 159 1.25 6.32 -3.87
C ALA A 159 1.72 7.36 -2.85
N GLN A 160 2.90 7.93 -3.09
CA GLN A 160 3.49 8.97 -2.23
C GLN A 160 2.62 10.23 -2.19
N SER A 161 2.10 10.66 -3.34
CA SER A 161 1.22 11.83 -3.43
C SER A 161 -0.08 11.62 -2.65
N SER A 162 -0.65 10.42 -2.72
CA SER A 162 -1.87 10.04 -2.00
C SER A 162 -1.66 9.99 -0.49
N ALA A 163 -0.52 9.49 -0.02
CA ALA A 163 -0.17 9.45 1.40
C ALA A 163 0.03 10.86 1.98
N ILE A 164 0.66 11.77 1.23
CA ILE A 164 0.77 13.19 1.60
C ILE A 164 -0.62 13.81 1.71
N LEU A 165 -1.48 13.59 0.71
CA LEU A 165 -2.85 14.10 0.72
C LEU A 165 -3.64 13.56 1.93
N ALA A 166 -3.56 12.26 2.21
CA ALA A 166 -4.21 11.61 3.35
C ALA A 166 -3.77 12.16 4.71
N SER A 167 -2.50 12.57 4.81
CA SER A 167 -1.95 13.16 6.04
C SER A 167 -2.34 14.62 6.22
N TYR A 168 -2.43 15.39 5.13
CA TYR A 168 -2.67 16.83 5.18
C TYR A 168 -4.15 17.23 5.16
N LEU A 169 -5.01 16.41 4.56
CA LEU A 169 -6.43 16.72 4.39
C LEU A 169 -7.19 16.99 5.71
N PRO A 170 -6.98 16.24 6.81
CA PRO A 170 -7.58 16.56 8.10
C PRO A 170 -7.27 17.99 8.56
N THR A 171 -6.01 18.41 8.47
CA THR A 171 -5.56 19.76 8.84
C THR A 171 -6.25 20.83 8.03
N LEU A 172 -6.40 20.63 6.71
CA LEU A 172 -7.13 21.55 5.85
C LEU A 172 -8.61 21.67 6.26
N ILE A 173 -9.26 20.55 6.62
CA ILE A 173 -10.65 20.56 7.05
C ILE A 173 -10.79 21.30 8.37
N ILE A 174 -9.92 21.03 9.35
CA ILE A 174 -9.94 21.69 10.67
C ILE A 174 -9.80 23.21 10.52
N ASN A 175 -8.84 23.67 9.71
CA ASN A 175 -8.54 25.08 9.54
C ASN A 175 -9.66 25.87 8.82
N ASN A 176 -10.40 25.23 7.91
CA ASN A 176 -11.43 25.91 7.10
C ASN A 176 -12.86 25.71 7.64
N PHE A 177 -13.15 24.58 8.28
CA PHE A 177 -14.49 24.22 8.75
C PHE A 177 -14.65 24.25 10.28
N GLY A 178 -13.57 24.56 11.04
CA GLY A 178 -13.68 24.91 12.45
C GLY A 178 -13.95 23.75 13.42
N GLY A 179 -13.47 22.54 13.14
CA GLY A 179 -13.70 21.34 13.94
C GLY A 179 -12.44 20.74 14.56
N ARG A 180 -11.77 21.47 15.47
CA ARG A 180 -10.68 20.89 16.29
C ARG A 180 -11.25 19.71 17.09
N ASP A 181 -10.68 18.52 16.88
CA ASP A 181 -11.07 17.28 17.57
C ASP A 181 -12.57 16.93 17.48
N SER A 182 -13.12 16.94 16.26
CA SER A 182 -14.50 16.48 16.00
C SER A 182 -14.51 15.24 15.11
N ALA A 183 -15.39 14.28 15.44
CA ALA A 183 -15.69 13.13 14.59
C ALA A 183 -16.17 13.55 13.19
N GLN A 184 -16.86 14.70 13.09
CA GLN A 184 -17.39 15.21 11.82
C GLN A 184 -16.26 15.55 10.82
N THR A 185 -15.10 16.00 11.31
CA THR A 185 -13.91 16.26 10.48
C THR A 185 -13.48 14.99 9.73
N PHE A 186 -13.47 13.86 10.43
CA PHE A 186 -13.09 12.57 9.85
C PHE A 186 -14.15 12.05 8.88
N LEU A 187 -15.44 12.27 9.16
CA LEU A 187 -16.52 11.91 8.24
C LEU A 187 -16.45 12.72 6.94
N ILE A 188 -16.18 14.02 7.00
CA ILE A 188 -15.99 14.88 5.82
C ILE A 188 -14.79 14.38 5.01
N MET A 189 -13.66 14.14 5.69
CA MET A 189 -12.46 13.59 5.06
C MET A 189 -12.76 12.26 4.35
N ALA A 190 -13.42 11.32 5.02
CA ALA A 190 -13.73 10.01 4.47
C ALA A 190 -14.73 10.09 3.31
N THR A 191 -15.65 11.05 3.34
CA THR A 191 -16.56 11.33 2.23
C THR A 191 -15.78 11.83 0.99
N ILE A 192 -14.85 12.77 1.19
CA ILE A 192 -13.99 13.27 0.11
C ILE A 192 -13.16 12.12 -0.48
N PHE A 193 -12.51 11.31 0.36
CA PHE A 193 -11.72 10.17 -0.10
C PHE A 193 -12.57 9.11 -0.80
N GLY A 194 -13.74 8.76 -0.27
CA GLY A 194 -14.65 7.80 -0.90
C GLY A 194 -15.07 8.21 -2.31
N LEU A 195 -15.37 9.49 -2.51
CA LEU A 195 -15.68 10.05 -3.83
C LEU A 195 -14.45 10.11 -4.75
N LEU A 196 -13.29 10.50 -4.22
CA LEU A 196 -12.03 10.50 -4.96
C LEU A 196 -11.63 9.10 -5.41
N PHE A 197 -11.84 8.07 -4.58
CA PHE A 197 -11.60 6.68 -4.95
C PHE A 197 -12.47 6.29 -6.13
N SER A 198 -13.78 6.55 -6.11
CA SER A 198 -14.66 6.31 -7.26
C SER A 198 -14.18 7.03 -8.52
N ALA A 199 -13.82 8.31 -8.42
CA ALA A 199 -13.32 9.10 -9.55
C ALA A 199 -12.02 8.51 -10.13
N VAL A 200 -11.10 8.11 -9.28
CA VAL A 200 -9.84 7.47 -9.69
C VAL A 200 -10.08 6.13 -10.37
N VAL A 201 -10.98 5.28 -9.84
CA VAL A 201 -11.32 4.01 -10.49
C VAL A 201 -11.95 4.24 -11.86
N ILE A 202 -12.76 5.30 -12.04
CA ILE A 202 -13.26 5.71 -13.37
C ILE A 202 -12.09 6.03 -14.31
N LEU A 203 -11.09 6.81 -13.87
CA LEU A 203 -9.90 7.10 -14.67
C LEU A 203 -9.15 5.83 -15.06
N VAL A 204 -8.97 4.89 -14.12
CA VAL A 204 -8.35 3.59 -14.39
C VAL A 204 -9.14 2.85 -15.48
N VAL A 205 -10.46 2.76 -15.37
CA VAL A 205 -11.30 2.04 -16.36
C VAL A 205 -11.20 2.66 -17.76
N ILE A 206 -11.12 4.00 -17.84
CA ILE A 206 -11.02 4.74 -19.10
C ILE A 206 -9.64 4.58 -19.76
N PHE A 207 -8.56 4.70 -18.98
CA PHE A 207 -7.18 4.75 -19.52
C PHE A 207 -6.48 3.39 -19.59
N THR A 208 -7.11 2.32 -19.11
CA THR A 208 -6.57 0.96 -19.19
C THR A 208 -7.37 0.10 -20.15
N TRP A 209 -6.77 -1.00 -20.61
CA TRP A 209 -7.46 -2.03 -21.39
C TRP A 209 -6.92 -3.40 -21.05
N GLU A 210 -7.74 -4.41 -21.29
CA GLU A 210 -7.35 -5.80 -21.18
C GLU A 210 -6.80 -6.32 -22.51
N ARG A 211 -5.98 -7.37 -22.46
CA ARG A 211 -5.51 -8.01 -23.69
C ARG A 211 -6.68 -8.64 -24.42
N PRO A 212 -6.75 -8.55 -25.76
CA PRO A 212 -7.79 -9.24 -26.52
C PRO A 212 -7.68 -10.75 -26.31
N PHE A 213 -8.84 -11.42 -26.26
CA PHE A 213 -8.90 -12.87 -26.21
C PHE A 213 -8.46 -13.47 -27.54
N THR A 214 -7.59 -14.47 -27.47
CA THR A 214 -7.22 -15.28 -28.64
C THR A 214 -8.40 -16.14 -29.11
N ASP A 215 -8.42 -16.51 -30.38
CA ASP A 215 -9.53 -17.31 -30.93
C ASP A 215 -9.62 -18.70 -30.27
N ALA A 216 -8.48 -19.26 -29.86
CA ALA A 216 -8.41 -20.47 -29.05
C ALA A 216 -9.10 -20.29 -27.68
N GLU A 217 -8.89 -19.16 -26.99
CA GLU A 217 -9.54 -18.87 -25.70
C GLU A 217 -11.06 -18.66 -25.85
N LYS A 218 -11.51 -18.11 -26.98
CA LYS A 218 -12.95 -17.93 -27.28
C LYS A 218 -13.64 -19.27 -27.58
N ALA A 219 -12.94 -20.21 -28.21
CA ALA A 219 -13.46 -21.52 -28.57
C ALA A 219 -13.76 -22.41 -27.34
N VAL A 220 -13.13 -22.14 -26.19
CA VAL A 220 -13.43 -22.84 -24.93
C VAL A 220 -14.82 -22.42 -24.41
N LYS A 221 -15.76 -23.36 -24.41
CA LYS A 221 -17.09 -23.19 -23.80
C LYS A 221 -17.00 -23.39 -22.28
N ALA A 222 -17.72 -22.56 -21.53
CA ALA A 222 -17.85 -22.74 -20.09
C ALA A 222 -18.57 -24.06 -19.80
N GLU A 223 -17.98 -24.92 -18.98
CA GLU A 223 -18.67 -26.10 -18.47
C GLU A 223 -19.86 -25.69 -17.58
N PRO A 224 -20.96 -26.46 -17.57
CA PRO A 224 -22.09 -26.16 -16.70
C PRO A 224 -21.66 -26.16 -15.22
N PRO A 225 -22.20 -25.22 -14.41
CA PRO A 225 -21.85 -25.13 -13.00
C PRO A 225 -22.29 -26.40 -12.28
N SER A 226 -21.34 -27.10 -11.67
CA SER A 226 -21.63 -28.24 -10.80
C SER A 226 -21.32 -27.87 -9.35
N LEU A 227 -22.29 -28.11 -8.46
CA LEU A 227 -22.18 -27.79 -7.02
C LEU A 227 -20.94 -28.40 -6.38
N ARG A 228 -20.60 -29.66 -6.75
CA ARG A 228 -19.41 -30.34 -6.25
C ARG A 228 -18.11 -29.65 -6.70
N LYS A 229 -18.03 -29.18 -7.95
CA LYS A 229 -16.86 -28.40 -8.40
C LYS A 229 -16.82 -27.05 -7.70
N ALA A 230 -17.97 -26.39 -7.51
CA ALA A 230 -18.06 -25.09 -6.84
C ALA A 230 -17.56 -25.14 -5.38
N LEU A 231 -17.96 -26.15 -4.62
CA LEU A 231 -17.50 -26.35 -3.24
C LEU A 231 -16.00 -26.68 -3.15
N LEU A 232 -15.42 -27.29 -4.19
CA LEU A 232 -13.99 -27.62 -4.25
C LEU A 232 -13.13 -26.46 -4.79
N ILE A 233 -13.71 -25.34 -5.24
CA ILE A 233 -12.95 -24.19 -5.78
C ILE A 233 -11.90 -23.69 -4.77
N PRO A 234 -12.25 -23.38 -3.51
CA PRO A 234 -11.25 -22.87 -2.57
C PRO A 234 -10.11 -23.87 -2.36
N VAL A 235 -10.43 -25.16 -2.19
CA VAL A 235 -9.45 -26.22 -1.95
C VAL A 235 -8.50 -26.37 -3.14
N ASN A 236 -9.03 -26.42 -4.36
CA ASN A 236 -8.22 -26.55 -5.57
C ASN A 236 -7.35 -25.31 -5.79
N MET A 237 -7.91 -24.12 -5.58
CA MET A 237 -7.18 -22.85 -5.69
C MET A 237 -6.02 -22.76 -4.69
N PHE A 238 -6.24 -23.10 -3.42
CA PHE A 238 -5.16 -23.14 -2.44
C PHE A 238 -4.13 -24.20 -2.79
N ARG A 239 -4.57 -25.39 -3.21
CA ARG A 239 -3.65 -26.44 -3.69
C ARG A 239 -2.77 -25.95 -4.85
N ASP A 240 -3.35 -25.27 -5.82
CA ASP A 240 -2.64 -24.71 -6.97
C ASP A 240 -1.69 -23.60 -6.54
N LEU A 241 -2.10 -22.71 -5.64
CA LEU A 241 -1.23 -21.69 -5.04
C LEU A 241 -0.03 -22.34 -4.32
N PHE A 242 -0.25 -23.33 -3.46
CA PHE A 242 0.85 -24.06 -2.81
C PHE A 242 1.71 -24.83 -3.81
N SER A 243 1.15 -25.29 -4.94
CA SER A 243 1.92 -25.95 -5.99
C SER A 243 2.93 -25.00 -6.66
N THR A 244 2.63 -23.69 -6.74
CA THR A 244 3.54 -22.69 -7.30
C THR A 244 4.83 -22.56 -6.49
N LEU A 245 4.78 -22.85 -5.18
CA LEU A 245 5.96 -22.90 -4.32
C LEU A 245 6.96 -24.01 -4.73
N ARG A 246 6.55 -24.98 -5.54
CA ARG A 246 7.47 -25.96 -6.12
C ARG A 246 8.42 -25.32 -7.14
N ILE A 247 8.01 -24.18 -7.74
CA ILE A 247 8.79 -23.47 -8.75
C ILE A 247 9.87 -22.62 -8.07
N ARG A 248 11.15 -22.94 -8.34
CA ARG A 248 12.30 -22.24 -7.75
C ARG A 248 12.26 -20.73 -7.99
N ALA A 249 11.97 -20.31 -9.22
CA ALA A 249 11.89 -18.90 -9.59
C ALA A 249 10.81 -18.14 -8.80
N PHE A 250 9.64 -18.77 -8.60
CA PHE A 250 8.55 -18.20 -7.81
C PHE A 250 8.97 -18.03 -6.34
N ARG A 251 9.56 -19.07 -5.73
CA ARG A 251 10.05 -18.96 -4.34
C ARG A 251 11.08 -17.85 -4.19
N GLN A 252 12.03 -17.74 -5.12
CA GLN A 252 13.06 -16.69 -5.06
C GLN A 252 12.45 -15.30 -5.13
N HIS A 253 11.49 -15.09 -6.03
CA HIS A 253 10.78 -13.81 -6.13
C HIS A 253 9.98 -13.50 -4.85
N LEU A 254 9.24 -14.48 -4.35
CA LEU A 254 8.47 -14.36 -3.10
C LEU A 254 9.38 -14.04 -1.90
N SER A 255 10.55 -14.69 -1.79
CA SER A 255 11.52 -14.42 -0.72
C SER A 255 12.10 -13.00 -0.80
N ILE A 256 12.43 -12.51 -2.00
CA ILE A 256 12.92 -11.14 -2.17
C ILE A 256 11.83 -10.13 -1.79
N TYR A 257 10.59 -10.38 -2.22
CA TYR A 257 9.45 -9.53 -1.90
C TYR A 257 9.18 -9.48 -0.40
N LEU A 258 9.00 -10.64 0.24
CA LEU A 258 8.73 -10.73 1.68
C LEU A 258 9.90 -10.17 2.49
N GLY A 259 11.14 -10.49 2.15
CA GLY A 259 12.31 -9.96 2.84
C GLY A 259 12.41 -8.44 2.75
N GLY A 260 12.11 -7.86 1.58
CA GLY A 260 12.08 -6.41 1.38
C GLY A 260 11.01 -5.72 2.22
N TYR A 261 9.75 -6.18 2.14
CA TYR A 261 8.64 -5.57 2.87
C TYR A 261 8.77 -5.76 4.39
N ILE A 262 9.10 -6.96 4.86
CA ILE A 262 9.28 -7.22 6.29
C ILE A 262 10.44 -6.36 6.85
N SER A 263 11.55 -6.24 6.11
CA SER A 263 12.65 -5.37 6.53
C SER A 263 12.23 -3.89 6.59
N GLN A 264 11.43 -3.43 5.62
CA GLN A 264 10.92 -2.07 5.58
C GLN A 264 9.98 -1.79 6.76
N ASP A 265 9.04 -2.69 7.03
CA ASP A 265 8.06 -2.54 8.11
C ASP A 265 8.75 -2.54 9.48
N ILE A 266 9.66 -3.50 9.71
CA ILE A 266 10.45 -3.54 10.95
C ILE A 266 11.24 -2.24 11.13
N PHE A 267 11.93 -1.77 10.09
CA PHE A 267 12.71 -0.54 10.17
C PHE A 267 11.84 0.68 10.45
N ASN A 268 10.74 0.86 9.71
CA ASN A 268 9.84 2.00 9.85
C ASN A 268 9.15 2.04 11.22
N THR A 269 8.84 0.88 11.82
CA THR A 269 8.28 0.80 13.17
C THR A 269 9.35 0.98 14.26
N ALA A 270 10.51 0.32 14.11
CA ALA A 270 11.54 0.34 15.15
C ALA A 270 12.29 1.67 15.21
N PHE A 271 12.47 2.37 14.08
CA PHE A 271 13.28 3.59 14.04
C PHE A 271 12.72 4.72 14.93
N PRO A 272 11.43 5.10 14.89
CA PRO A 272 10.88 6.08 15.82
C PRO A 272 11.03 5.68 17.28
N ILE A 273 10.83 4.39 17.60
CA ILE A 273 10.98 3.85 18.95
C ILE A 273 12.43 3.95 19.40
N PHE A 274 13.39 3.62 18.54
CA PHE A 274 14.81 3.77 18.80
C PHE A 274 15.17 5.23 19.08
N VAL A 275 14.66 6.19 18.28
CA VAL A 275 14.92 7.61 18.52
C VAL A 275 14.29 8.07 19.85
N ALA A 276 13.07 7.64 20.16
CA ALA A 276 12.39 8.02 21.40
C ALA A 276 13.08 7.45 22.65
N THR A 277 13.48 6.17 22.61
CA THR A 277 13.89 5.41 23.80
C THR A 277 15.40 5.35 23.98
N VAL A 278 16.16 5.17 22.90
CA VAL A 278 17.62 5.09 22.92
C VAL A 278 18.23 6.45 22.65
N MET A 279 17.70 7.17 21.66
CA MET A 279 18.14 8.53 21.39
C MET A 279 17.44 9.59 22.25
N LEU A 280 16.70 9.22 23.30
CA LEU A 280 16.01 10.15 24.22
C LEU A 280 15.44 11.40 23.51
N GLY A 281 15.00 11.20 22.26
CA GLY A 281 14.83 12.27 21.31
C GLY A 281 13.47 12.88 21.58
N ALA A 282 13.41 14.20 21.74
CA ALA A 282 12.13 14.88 21.79
C ALA A 282 11.31 14.50 20.54
N THR A 283 9.98 14.46 20.66
CA THR A 283 9.06 14.14 19.55
C THR A 283 9.37 14.92 18.27
N VAL A 284 9.88 16.15 18.41
CA VAL A 284 10.35 16.99 17.30
C VAL A 284 11.50 16.35 16.52
N MET A 285 12.49 15.77 17.21
CA MET A 285 13.65 15.10 16.59
C MET A 285 13.22 13.84 15.82
N ILE A 286 12.32 13.04 16.40
CA ILE A 286 11.72 11.87 15.73
C ILE A 286 11.06 12.31 14.43
N SER A 287 10.23 13.35 14.48
CA SER A 287 9.50 13.88 13.32
C SER A 287 10.45 14.41 12.23
N GLN A 288 11.50 15.14 12.61
CA GLN A 288 12.50 15.66 11.67
C GLN A 288 13.26 14.53 10.97
N MET A 289 13.73 13.52 11.73
CA MET A 289 14.45 12.37 11.16
C MET A 289 13.55 11.52 10.24
N MET A 290 12.28 11.33 10.62
CA MET A 290 11.30 10.66 9.77
C MET A 290 11.00 11.43 8.49
N THR A 291 10.86 12.74 8.57
CA THR A 291 10.67 13.60 7.40
C THR A 291 11.87 13.50 6.46
N ALA A 292 13.09 13.60 6.98
CA ALA A 292 14.31 13.44 6.19
C ALA A 292 14.37 12.05 5.52
N MET A 293 13.99 10.99 6.23
CA MET A 293 13.91 9.64 5.70
C MET A 293 12.91 9.55 4.53
N TYR A 294 11.68 10.05 4.69
CA TYR A 294 10.67 9.97 3.63
C TYR A 294 11.04 10.80 2.39
N VAL A 295 11.67 11.97 2.58
CA VAL A 295 12.20 12.77 1.45
C VAL A 295 13.30 12.01 0.72
N ALA A 296 14.23 11.39 1.46
CA ALA A 296 15.28 10.56 0.87
C ALA A 296 14.69 9.35 0.12
N GLN A 297 13.65 8.70 0.67
CA GLN A 297 12.93 7.61 0.01
C GLN A 297 12.28 8.07 -1.31
N LEU A 298 11.62 9.23 -1.33
CA LEU A 298 11.00 9.79 -2.53
C LEU A 298 12.05 10.03 -3.64
N ILE A 299 13.17 10.65 -3.29
CA ILE A 299 14.29 10.86 -4.22
C ILE A 299 14.86 9.53 -4.69
N SER A 300 15.05 8.57 -3.77
CA SER A 300 15.54 7.23 -4.07
C SER A 300 14.63 6.49 -5.04
N VAL A 301 13.30 6.62 -4.93
CA VAL A 301 12.34 6.03 -5.88
C VAL A 301 12.54 6.62 -7.28
N MET A 302 12.66 7.94 -7.41
CA MET A 302 12.90 8.60 -8.71
C MET A 302 14.21 8.12 -9.36
N VAL A 303 15.28 8.03 -8.57
CA VAL A 303 16.59 7.53 -9.03
C VAL A 303 16.50 6.04 -9.40
N ALA A 304 15.86 5.23 -8.56
CA ALA A 304 15.71 3.79 -8.77
C ALA A 304 14.95 3.47 -10.06
N ILE A 305 13.85 4.18 -10.36
CA ILE A 305 13.09 4.00 -11.60
C ILE A 305 14.00 4.24 -12.82
N HIS A 306 14.75 5.34 -12.81
CA HIS A 306 15.66 5.68 -13.90
C HIS A 306 16.78 4.65 -14.07
N LEU A 307 17.35 4.19 -12.95
CA LEU A 307 18.41 3.18 -12.92
C LEU A 307 17.88 1.85 -13.48
N VAL A 308 16.73 1.38 -13.00
CA VAL A 308 16.09 0.14 -13.46
C VAL A 308 15.80 0.17 -14.96
N ILE A 309 15.34 1.30 -15.50
CA ILE A 309 15.08 1.46 -16.95
C ILE A 309 16.37 1.42 -17.78
N ARG A 310 17.47 1.98 -17.28
CA ARG A 310 18.73 2.10 -18.04
C ARG A 310 19.61 0.85 -17.99
N ILE A 311 19.81 0.28 -16.81
CA ILE A 311 20.77 -0.83 -16.59
C ILE A 311 20.11 -2.16 -16.23
N GLY A 312 18.77 -2.18 -16.11
CA GLY A 312 18.00 -3.36 -15.80
C GLY A 312 17.90 -3.68 -14.30
N PRO A 313 16.97 -4.57 -13.91
CA PRO A 313 16.62 -4.81 -12.50
C PRO A 313 17.72 -5.50 -11.71
N VAL A 314 18.44 -6.44 -12.32
CA VAL A 314 19.44 -7.25 -11.59
C VAL A 314 20.58 -6.37 -11.09
N ILE A 315 21.12 -5.50 -11.94
CA ILE A 315 22.20 -4.59 -11.56
C ILE A 315 21.66 -3.53 -10.60
N ALA A 316 20.45 -3.03 -10.83
CA ALA A 316 19.80 -2.09 -9.92
C ALA A 316 19.68 -2.63 -8.49
N TYR A 317 19.21 -3.86 -8.34
CA TYR A 317 19.12 -4.53 -7.04
C TYR A 317 20.49 -4.76 -6.40
N ARG A 318 21.52 -5.11 -7.19
CA ARG A 318 22.89 -5.25 -6.67
C ARG A 318 23.45 -3.93 -6.15
N ILE A 319 23.19 -2.82 -6.85
CA ILE A 319 23.57 -1.48 -6.41
C ILE A 319 22.84 -1.12 -5.11
N ALA A 320 21.52 -1.35 -5.04
CA ALA A 320 20.74 -1.10 -3.83
C ALA A 320 21.23 -1.93 -2.63
N ALA A 321 21.48 -3.22 -2.83
CA ALA A 321 22.05 -4.09 -1.80
C ALA A 321 23.47 -3.64 -1.39
N GLY A 322 24.26 -3.15 -2.35
CA GLY A 322 25.57 -2.56 -2.10
C GLY A 322 25.50 -1.31 -1.22
N PHE A 323 24.58 -0.38 -1.52
CA PHE A 323 24.35 0.80 -0.69
C PHE A 323 23.90 0.43 0.72
N PHE A 324 22.99 -0.54 0.85
CA PHE A 324 22.53 -1.02 2.16
C PHE A 324 23.68 -1.66 2.96
N THR A 325 24.48 -2.51 2.32
CA THR A 325 25.66 -3.13 2.96
C THR A 325 26.69 -2.07 3.38
N ALA A 326 26.96 -1.09 2.52
CA ALA A 326 27.85 0.02 2.84
C ALA A 326 27.32 0.86 4.00
N ALA A 327 26.02 1.14 4.05
CA ALA A 327 25.39 1.87 5.15
C ALA A 327 25.52 1.12 6.49
N LEU A 328 25.27 -0.20 6.49
CA LEU A 328 25.47 -1.04 7.67
C LEU A 328 26.93 -1.09 8.12
N MET A 329 27.86 -1.23 7.18
CA MET A 329 29.30 -1.22 7.48
C MET A 329 29.75 0.13 8.04
N LEU A 330 29.25 1.23 7.48
CA LEU A 330 29.50 2.58 8.00
C LEU A 330 28.96 2.74 9.42
N LEU A 331 27.74 2.24 9.70
CA LEU A 331 27.17 2.24 11.05
C LEU A 331 28.04 1.45 12.04
N LEU A 332 28.51 0.25 11.64
CA LEU A 332 29.41 -0.57 12.45
C LEU A 332 30.76 0.11 12.70
N ILE A 333 31.36 0.69 11.65
CA ILE A 333 32.61 1.44 11.77
C ILE A 333 32.40 2.62 12.72
N PHE A 334 31.29 3.35 12.59
CA PHE A 334 30.97 4.48 13.45
C PHE A 334 30.81 4.05 14.92
N TYR A 335 30.21 2.88 15.18
CA TYR A 335 30.10 2.28 16.51
C TYR A 335 31.45 1.94 17.14
N PHE A 336 32.38 1.36 16.37
CA PHE A 336 33.69 0.94 16.87
C PHE A 336 34.73 2.07 16.95
N VAL A 337 34.76 2.94 15.93
CA VAL A 337 35.78 4.00 15.80
C VAL A 337 35.50 5.19 16.72
N ARG A 338 34.21 5.45 17.05
CA ARG A 338 33.81 6.59 17.88
C ARG A 338 34.49 7.90 17.48
N PRO A 339 34.36 8.30 16.19
CA PRO A 339 35.09 9.45 15.67
C PRO A 339 34.76 10.71 16.48
N THR A 340 35.77 11.51 16.84
CA THR A 340 35.56 12.74 17.60
C THR A 340 35.56 13.96 16.68
N VAL A 341 34.59 14.87 16.82
CA VAL A 341 34.62 16.20 16.19
C VAL A 341 34.63 17.25 17.29
N GLY A 342 35.60 18.18 17.23
CA GLY A 342 35.77 19.20 18.27
C GLY A 342 36.10 18.65 19.68
N GLY A 343 36.67 17.44 19.76
CA GLY A 343 36.99 16.78 21.04
C GLY A 343 35.82 16.01 21.67
N GLN A 344 34.64 16.00 21.06
CA GLN A 344 33.50 15.22 21.50
C GLN A 344 33.30 13.98 20.63
N ASP A 345 33.08 12.83 21.26
CA ASP A 345 32.73 11.58 20.59
C ASP A 345 31.40 11.78 19.82
N LEU A 346 31.45 11.73 18.50
CA LEU A 346 30.26 11.85 17.65
C LEU A 346 29.25 10.75 17.96
N PHE A 347 29.72 9.56 18.35
CA PHE A 347 28.82 8.50 18.78
C PHE A 347 28.10 8.91 20.06
N ALA A 348 28.77 9.59 20.99
CA ALA A 348 28.17 10.11 22.22
C ALA A 348 27.28 11.35 22.01
N LEU A 349 27.54 12.14 20.97
CA LEU A 349 26.68 13.26 20.55
C LEU A 349 25.37 12.78 19.91
N VAL A 350 25.41 11.64 19.20
CA VAL A 350 24.24 11.00 18.58
C VAL A 350 23.61 9.96 19.52
N ASN A 351 24.31 9.56 20.59
CA ASN A 351 23.83 8.67 21.65
C ASN A 351 23.62 9.44 22.97
N PRO A 352 22.39 9.85 23.26
CA PRO A 352 22.07 10.65 24.43
C PRO A 352 22.02 9.85 25.74
N GLY A 353 22.26 8.54 25.70
CA GLY A 353 22.61 7.77 26.90
C GLY A 353 24.00 8.12 27.48
N SER A 354 24.86 8.79 26.70
CA SER A 354 26.21 9.19 27.13
C SER A 354 26.33 10.70 27.30
N GLY A 355 25.59 11.28 28.25
CA GLY A 355 25.94 12.55 28.93
C GLY A 355 26.18 13.82 28.09
N GLY A 356 25.95 13.80 26.78
CA GLY A 356 26.34 14.88 25.86
C GLY A 356 25.26 15.96 25.66
N PHE A 357 24.02 15.70 26.06
CA PHE A 357 22.94 16.69 26.06
C PHE A 357 22.36 16.80 27.47
N ASN A 358 23.02 17.60 28.30
CA ASN A 358 22.52 17.97 29.60
C ASN A 358 21.37 18.99 29.41
N LEU A 359 20.16 18.50 29.15
CA LEU A 359 18.91 19.25 29.29
C LEU A 359 18.17 18.90 30.60
N GLY A 360 18.89 18.28 31.55
CA GLY A 360 18.40 17.98 32.89
C GLY A 360 18.47 19.19 33.81
N GLU A 361 17.74 20.27 33.49
CA GLU A 361 17.40 21.28 34.52
C GLU A 361 16.17 22.16 34.21
N GLN A 362 15.47 22.02 33.07
CA GLN A 362 14.39 22.98 32.73
C GLN A 362 12.98 22.45 32.48
N ILE A 363 12.69 21.14 32.62
CA ILE A 363 11.30 20.68 32.40
C ILE A 363 10.90 19.60 33.42
N LEU A 364 10.73 20.00 34.67
CA LEU A 364 9.76 19.38 35.57
C LEU A 364 8.99 20.53 36.23
N PRO A 365 7.68 20.70 35.98
CA PRO A 365 6.89 21.62 36.77
C PRO A 365 6.79 21.06 38.19
N ASP A 366 7.12 21.91 39.17
CA ASP A 366 6.95 21.65 40.59
C ASP A 366 5.61 20.96 40.87
N ARG A 367 5.66 19.66 41.20
CA ARG A 367 4.57 19.04 41.97
C ARG A 367 4.64 19.61 43.38
N LYS A 368 3.83 20.63 43.64
CA LYS A 368 3.47 21.00 45.01
C LYS A 368 2.53 19.94 45.60
N SER A 369 2.94 19.50 46.79
CA SER A 369 2.26 18.72 47.85
C SER A 369 1.71 17.34 47.47
#